data_AF-A0A094HIN0-F1
#
_entry.id   AF-A0A094HIN0-F1
#
_cell.length_a   1.000
_cell.length_b   1.000
_cell.length_c   1.000
_cell.angle_alpha   90.00
_cell.angle_beta   90.00
_cell.angle_gamma   90.00
#
_symmetry.space_group_name_H-M   'P 1'
#
loop_
_entity.id
_entity.type
_entity.pdbx_description
1 polymer ?
#
loop_
_entity_poly.entity_id
_entity_poly.type
_entity_poly.pdbx_seq_one_letter_code
_entity_poly.pdbx_strand_id
1 'polypeptide(L)'
;MTSFGRLLRIREPSRRLAAAAVHALRTKHNIPITPIGITSSAFFGAHLRVAADATKAGWTGYDQQAAFLLDFAEEVKLKTLYVTSESKPAETFRADATKRGAVALAKEDLLDEAETKALRAMTWDQQALVDYEVLLRASSFGGIELSSFAWNVALRRHVQTARRGILFAHTENLGQAAITARSGESSATRPNRIARGIRGGYECLYAANVAVNRQANPPVQSNSSVPKDYIDLQPMPSFQQLSEGTVYSAKHILDIRLMHHYCIFTAKYFARTFPEKVSIALMVDIPQLGFKHEFLMDAILLVSMTHLSCTNPVTTETLPIYLYRDQALRSLRRAVADISSQTLSAVRGASVLLATVSLATDRITKQSGLWTANWLTLALGQRNFQTPTSPPQHSTTTPSQDDIESPSNRYGSFTDIPGPGTIVADIQRALYSKGNDCAHLESLHKDATELSRLIAVLEHPYEESWLEKKIKAWAFDVVSPEFVELVRQAQPLALIILAYYLALFKFLPDTWTYQGVATHDIDEIYNTIDPAWVGYISVPKMALQINDRSALAQMLEDLNEHFQKHCN
;
A
#
# COMPACT_ATOMS: atom_id res chain seq x y z
N MET A 1 -8.65 16.18 5.48
CA MET A 1 -9.41 15.26 6.37
C MET A 1 -10.19 16.02 7.46
N THR A 2 -11.17 16.86 7.10
CA THR A 2 -11.88 17.74 8.07
C THR A 2 -13.26 17.21 8.52
N SER A 3 -13.65 15.99 8.13
CA SER A 3 -15.04 15.52 8.28
C SER A 3 -15.25 14.25 9.13
N PHE A 4 -14.21 13.46 9.43
CA PHE A 4 -14.40 12.10 9.99
C PHE A 4 -15.11 12.08 11.35
N GLY A 5 -14.95 13.12 12.19
CA GLY A 5 -15.65 13.26 13.48
C GLY A 5 -16.98 14.05 13.44
N ARG A 6 -17.44 14.48 12.26
CA ARG A 6 -18.71 15.23 12.09
C ARG A 6 -19.84 14.38 11.48
N LEU A 7 -19.51 13.25 10.85
CA LEU A 7 -20.46 12.36 10.17
C LEU A 7 -21.47 11.68 11.10
N LEU A 8 -21.12 11.46 12.36
CA LEU A 8 -22.02 10.86 13.35
C LEU A 8 -22.50 11.93 14.34
N ARG A 9 -23.73 12.41 14.16
CA ARG A 9 -24.40 13.24 15.17
C ARG A 9 -24.85 12.33 16.30
N ILE A 10 -24.22 12.46 17.47
CA ILE A 10 -24.63 11.73 18.67
C ILE A 10 -26.13 11.97 18.94
N ARG A 11 -26.85 10.91 19.33
CA ARG A 11 -28.30 10.97 19.54
C ARG A 11 -28.65 12.07 20.55
N GLU A 12 -29.81 12.67 20.36
CA GLU A 12 -30.26 13.79 21.19
C GLU A 12 -30.21 13.51 22.70
N PRO A 13 -30.61 12.33 23.23
CA PRO A 13 -30.57 12.09 24.67
C PRO A 13 -29.17 12.25 25.28
N SER A 14 -28.13 11.68 24.65
CA SER A 14 -26.74 11.80 25.13
C SER A 14 -26.22 13.23 24.98
N ARG A 15 -26.56 13.93 23.89
CA ARG A 15 -26.19 15.35 23.72
C ARG A 15 -26.87 16.26 24.74
N ARG A 16 -28.11 15.98 25.12
CA ARG A 16 -28.85 16.73 26.15
C ARG A 16 -28.17 16.60 27.51
N LEU A 17 -27.80 15.38 27.91
CA LEU A 17 -27.05 15.15 29.15
C LEU A 17 -25.64 15.77 29.10
N ALA A 18 -24.93 15.68 27.97
CA ALA A 18 -23.64 16.34 27.83
C ALA A 18 -23.75 17.87 27.92
N ALA A 19 -24.79 18.45 27.32
CA ALA A 19 -25.07 19.88 27.42
C ALA A 19 -25.39 20.30 28.86
N ALA A 20 -26.16 19.48 29.60
CA ALA A 20 -26.41 19.69 31.02
C ALA A 20 -25.13 19.65 31.85
N ALA A 21 -24.26 18.66 31.61
CA ALA A 21 -22.96 18.56 32.27
C ALA A 21 -22.07 19.78 31.99
N VAL A 22 -21.96 20.22 30.72
CA VAL A 22 -21.21 21.44 30.35
C VAL A 22 -21.84 22.70 30.95
N HIS A 23 -23.17 22.76 31.02
CA HIS A 23 -23.87 23.86 31.66
C HIS A 23 -23.57 23.92 33.17
N ALA A 24 -23.60 22.77 33.85
CA ALA A 24 -23.24 22.65 35.27
C ALA A 24 -21.78 23.01 35.55
N LEU A 25 -20.84 22.63 34.67
CA LEU A 25 -19.45 23.10 34.74
C LEU A 25 -19.37 24.63 34.77
N ARG A 26 -20.19 25.30 33.96
CA ARG A 26 -20.25 26.77 33.92
C ARG A 26 -20.95 27.38 35.14
N THR A 27 -22.11 26.87 35.52
CA THR A 27 -23.00 27.53 36.49
C THR A 27 -22.75 27.10 37.94
N LYS A 28 -22.43 25.84 38.18
CA LYS A 28 -22.15 25.29 39.52
C LYS A 28 -20.67 25.39 39.89
N HIS A 29 -19.77 25.24 38.91
CA HIS A 29 -18.32 25.20 39.15
C HIS A 29 -17.56 26.44 38.63
N ASN A 30 -18.28 27.46 38.12
CA ASN A 30 -17.71 28.73 37.63
C ASN A 30 -16.59 28.55 36.58
N ILE A 31 -16.64 27.47 35.79
CA ILE A 31 -15.65 27.20 34.76
C ILE A 31 -15.98 28.06 33.52
N PRO A 32 -15.02 28.83 32.97
CA PRO A 32 -15.27 29.73 31.84
C PRO A 32 -15.36 28.93 30.54
N ILE A 33 -16.44 28.18 30.36
CA ILE A 33 -16.69 27.36 29.17
C ILE A 33 -17.77 27.97 28.28
N THR A 34 -17.49 28.06 26.98
CA THR A 34 -18.46 28.48 25.98
C THR A 34 -19.27 27.29 25.46
N PRO A 35 -20.57 27.46 25.14
CA PRO A 35 -21.35 26.40 24.50
C PRO A 35 -20.78 25.98 23.13
N ILE A 36 -20.04 26.89 22.49
CA ILE A 36 -19.49 26.75 21.14
C ILE A 36 -17.96 26.75 21.21
N GLY A 37 -17.33 25.68 20.73
CA GLY A 37 -15.87 25.56 20.60
C GLY A 37 -15.13 25.20 21.89
N ILE A 38 -13.80 25.21 21.82
CA ILE A 38 -12.91 24.98 22.97
C ILE A 38 -12.55 26.33 23.58
N THR A 39 -12.80 26.50 24.87
CA THR A 39 -12.36 27.68 25.62
C THR A 39 -10.98 27.42 26.22
N SER A 40 -10.08 28.40 26.12
CA SER A 40 -8.75 28.33 26.74
C SER A 40 -8.88 28.34 28.26
N SER A 41 -8.05 27.54 28.95
CA SER A 41 -7.93 27.54 30.42
C SER A 41 -9.22 27.23 31.21
N ALA A 42 -10.15 26.47 30.64
CA ALA A 42 -11.39 26.03 31.26
C ALA A 42 -11.19 24.79 32.14
N PHE A 43 -10.92 23.62 31.55
CA PHE A 43 -10.71 22.38 32.30
C PHE A 43 -9.86 21.37 31.53
N PHE A 44 -9.25 20.42 32.25
CA PHE A 44 -8.48 19.31 31.69
C PHE A 44 -9.36 18.06 31.57
N GLY A 45 -9.41 17.44 30.38
CA GLY A 45 -10.10 16.17 30.19
C GLY A 45 -9.16 14.99 30.44
N ALA A 46 -9.49 14.12 31.38
CA ALA A 46 -8.72 12.94 31.75
C ALA A 46 -9.49 11.65 31.40
N HIS A 47 -8.92 10.81 30.53
CA HIS A 47 -9.50 9.50 30.20
C HIS A 47 -8.61 8.36 30.69
N LEU A 48 -9.12 7.58 31.64
CA LEU A 48 -8.49 6.37 32.14
C LEU A 48 -9.10 5.16 31.44
N ARG A 49 -8.25 4.27 30.92
CA ARG A 49 -8.69 3.02 30.29
C ARG A 49 -8.08 1.84 31.01
N VAL A 50 -8.77 1.43 32.08
CA VAL A 50 -8.30 0.40 33.03
C VAL A 50 -9.35 -0.69 33.31
N ALA A 51 -10.37 -0.81 32.45
CA ALA A 51 -11.36 -1.88 32.58
C ALA A 51 -10.72 -3.26 32.39
N ALA A 52 -11.41 -4.30 32.88
CA ALA A 52 -10.88 -5.65 33.00
C ALA A 52 -10.29 -6.21 31.69
N ASP A 53 -10.86 -5.87 30.54
CA ASP A 53 -10.38 -6.28 29.23
C ASP A 53 -9.04 -5.61 28.84
N ALA A 54 -8.86 -4.32 29.14
CA ALA A 54 -7.59 -3.61 28.96
C ALA A 54 -6.51 -4.15 29.90
N THR A 55 -6.87 -4.43 31.16
CA THR A 55 -5.96 -5.07 32.11
C THR A 55 -5.54 -6.46 31.63
N LYS A 56 -6.49 -7.26 31.15
CA LYS A 56 -6.21 -8.59 30.58
C LYS A 56 -5.33 -8.52 29.33
N ALA A 57 -5.46 -7.46 28.54
CA ALA A 57 -4.63 -7.20 27.37
C ALA A 57 -3.23 -6.63 27.72
N GLY A 58 -2.89 -6.50 28.99
CA GLY A 58 -1.57 -6.02 29.44
C GLY A 58 -1.36 -4.52 29.22
N TRP A 59 -2.44 -3.73 29.14
CA TRP A 59 -2.33 -2.28 28.99
C TRP A 59 -1.86 -1.65 30.30
N THR A 60 -1.31 -0.43 30.20
CA THR A 60 -0.82 0.33 31.34
C THR A 60 -1.86 0.40 32.45
N GLY A 61 -1.47 0.07 33.68
CA GLY A 61 -2.36 0.07 34.84
C GLY A 61 -2.75 1.47 35.34
N TYR A 62 -3.66 1.51 36.31
CA TYR A 62 -4.19 2.75 36.90
C TYR A 62 -3.09 3.69 37.40
N ASP A 63 -2.16 3.21 38.23
CA ASP A 63 -1.18 4.08 38.90
C ASP A 63 -0.36 4.91 37.90
N GLN A 64 0.07 4.27 36.81
CA GLN A 64 0.85 4.91 35.76
C GLN A 64 -0.01 5.89 34.92
N GLN A 65 -1.23 5.50 34.55
CA GLN A 65 -2.13 6.41 33.81
C GLN A 65 -2.53 7.62 34.66
N ALA A 66 -2.88 7.41 35.94
CA ALA A 66 -3.33 8.45 36.84
C ALA A 66 -2.21 9.45 37.16
N ALA A 67 -1.01 8.97 37.48
CA ALA A 67 0.15 9.83 37.71
C ALA A 67 0.44 10.71 36.49
N PHE A 68 0.48 10.12 35.29
CA PHE A 68 0.71 10.85 34.04
C PHE A 68 -0.34 11.93 33.79
N LEU A 69 -1.64 11.60 33.91
CA LEU A 69 -2.72 12.55 33.65
C LEU A 69 -2.71 13.71 34.65
N LEU A 70 -2.37 13.46 35.91
CA LEU A 70 -2.25 14.49 36.94
C LEU A 70 -1.02 15.36 36.75
N ASP A 71 0.14 14.78 36.46
CA ASP A 71 1.36 15.53 36.11
C ASP A 71 1.11 16.45 34.92
N PHE A 72 0.41 15.95 33.90
CA PHE A 72 0.12 16.73 32.71
C PHE A 72 -0.87 17.86 33.00
N ALA A 73 -1.89 17.63 33.83
CA ALA A 73 -2.83 18.67 34.25
C ALA A 73 -2.11 19.81 35.00
N GLU A 74 -1.14 19.48 35.86
CA GLU A 74 -0.27 20.45 36.54
C GLU A 74 0.59 21.24 35.55
N GLU A 75 1.22 20.57 34.58
CA GLU A 75 2.07 21.18 33.55
C GLU A 75 1.29 22.22 32.73
N VAL A 76 0.07 21.88 32.29
CA VAL A 76 -0.80 22.80 31.54
C VAL A 76 -1.58 23.77 32.44
N LYS A 77 -1.29 23.77 33.75
CA LYS A 77 -1.85 24.68 34.77
C LYS A 77 -3.38 24.64 34.87
N LEU A 78 -3.98 23.47 34.67
CA LEU A 78 -5.43 23.24 34.78
C LEU A 78 -5.75 22.52 36.08
N LYS A 79 -6.34 23.24 37.05
CA LYS A 79 -6.71 22.70 38.36
C LYS A 79 -8.09 22.03 38.41
N THR A 80 -8.90 22.19 37.36
CA THR A 80 -10.20 21.51 37.26
C THR A 80 -10.12 20.43 36.20
N LEU A 81 -10.42 19.19 36.59
CA LEU A 81 -10.34 18.01 35.74
C LEU A 81 -11.74 17.43 35.53
N TYR A 82 -11.98 16.91 34.35
CA TYR A 82 -13.14 16.07 34.06
C TYR A 82 -12.63 14.65 33.76
N VAL A 83 -12.93 13.71 34.66
CA VAL A 83 -12.42 12.33 34.57
C VAL A 83 -13.46 11.40 33.95
N THR A 84 -12.98 10.51 33.08
CA THR A 84 -13.80 9.49 32.42
C THR A 84 -13.12 8.13 32.60
N SER A 85 -13.85 7.19 33.20
CA SER A 85 -13.44 5.80 33.45
C SER A 85 -14.64 4.99 33.92
N GLU A 86 -14.43 3.73 34.31
CA GLU A 86 -15.37 3.01 35.16
C GLU A 86 -15.49 3.70 36.53
N SER A 87 -16.62 3.48 37.22
CA SER A 87 -16.96 4.22 38.44
C SER A 87 -15.87 4.15 39.51
N LYS A 88 -15.30 2.95 39.76
CA LYS A 88 -14.31 2.77 40.82
C LYS A 88 -12.96 3.47 40.53
N PRO A 89 -12.34 3.30 39.35
CA PRO A 89 -11.15 4.08 39.00
C PRO A 89 -11.38 5.60 38.95
N ALA A 90 -12.57 6.06 38.51
CA ALA A 90 -12.90 7.49 38.51
C ALA A 90 -12.98 8.06 39.94
N GLU A 91 -13.56 7.32 40.89
CA GLU A 91 -13.52 7.68 42.33
C GLU A 91 -12.10 7.81 42.86
N THR A 92 -11.24 6.82 42.58
CA THR A 92 -9.84 6.85 43.03
C THR A 92 -9.11 8.06 42.43
N PHE A 93 -9.32 8.34 41.13
CA PHE A 93 -8.67 9.47 40.46
C PHE A 93 -9.11 10.81 41.06
N ARG A 94 -10.37 10.93 41.49
CA ARG A 94 -10.86 12.14 42.18
C ARG A 94 -10.17 12.36 43.52
N ALA A 95 -9.99 11.29 44.29
CA ALA A 95 -9.23 11.36 45.54
C ALA A 95 -7.76 11.75 45.28
N ASP A 96 -7.13 11.20 44.24
CA ASP A 96 -5.73 11.49 43.91
C ASP A 96 -5.54 12.90 43.37
N ALA A 97 -6.47 13.42 42.56
CA ALA A 97 -6.47 14.81 42.12
C ALA A 97 -6.56 15.79 43.31
N THR A 98 -7.40 15.47 44.30
CA THR A 98 -7.57 16.29 45.51
C THR A 98 -6.28 16.38 46.31
N LYS A 99 -5.52 15.29 46.43
CA LYS A 99 -4.20 15.28 47.09
C LYS A 99 -3.19 16.20 46.40
N ARG A 100 -3.36 16.45 45.09
CA ARG A 100 -2.51 17.36 44.29
C ARG A 100 -3.09 18.77 44.16
N GLY A 101 -4.08 19.12 44.97
CA GLY A 101 -4.67 20.46 44.98
C GLY A 101 -5.51 20.78 43.73
N ALA A 102 -6.02 19.75 43.06
CA ALA A 102 -6.89 19.87 41.91
C ALA A 102 -8.27 19.26 42.20
N VAL A 103 -9.30 19.71 41.48
CA VAL A 103 -10.69 19.23 41.62
C VAL A 103 -11.04 18.42 40.39
N ALA A 104 -11.28 17.12 40.55
CA ALA A 104 -11.74 16.26 39.47
C ALA A 104 -13.24 15.95 39.61
N LEU A 105 -13.96 16.09 38.51
CA LEU A 105 -15.41 15.91 38.40
C LEU A 105 -15.70 14.80 37.39
N ALA A 106 -16.74 14.00 37.64
CA ALA A 106 -17.31 13.08 36.67
C ALA A 106 -18.71 13.55 36.25
N LYS A 107 -19.30 12.95 35.20
CA LYS A 107 -20.64 13.34 34.73
C LYS A 107 -21.71 13.22 35.83
N GLU A 108 -21.57 12.23 36.71
CA GLU A 108 -22.48 11.96 37.82
C GLU A 108 -22.49 13.09 38.87
N ASP A 109 -21.42 13.88 38.96
CA ASP A 109 -21.33 15.02 39.88
C ASP A 109 -22.00 16.28 39.32
N LEU A 110 -22.22 16.32 38.00
CA LEU A 110 -22.65 17.51 37.27
C LEU A 110 -24.16 17.53 37.02
N LEU A 111 -24.74 16.35 36.79
CA LEU A 111 -26.15 16.15 36.46
C LEU A 111 -27.05 16.26 37.70
N ASP A 112 -28.29 16.74 37.52
CA ASP A 112 -29.30 16.70 38.59
C ASP A 112 -29.89 15.29 38.80
N GLU A 113 -30.84 15.15 39.74
CA GLU A 113 -31.45 13.86 40.06
C GLU A 113 -32.19 13.23 38.87
N ALA A 114 -32.95 14.04 38.12
CA ALA A 114 -33.71 13.57 36.97
C ALA A 114 -32.80 13.19 35.79
N GLU A 115 -31.76 13.99 35.56
CA GLU A 115 -30.72 13.75 34.55
C GLU A 115 -29.85 12.53 34.90
N THR A 116 -29.52 12.35 36.18
CA THR A 116 -28.79 11.17 36.67
C THR A 116 -29.62 9.90 36.49
N LYS A 117 -30.93 9.95 36.76
CA LYS A 117 -31.84 8.84 36.46
C LYS A 117 -31.88 8.53 34.97
N ALA A 118 -31.91 9.55 34.12
CA ALA A 118 -31.86 9.38 32.66
C ALA A 118 -30.53 8.81 32.18
N LEU A 119 -29.40 9.22 32.77
CA LEU A 119 -28.07 8.68 32.49
C LEU A 119 -28.00 7.19 32.86
N ARG A 120 -28.49 6.81 34.05
CA ARG A 120 -28.49 5.41 34.53
C ARG A 120 -29.39 4.49 33.71
N ALA A 121 -30.38 5.04 33.00
CA ALA A 121 -31.21 4.28 32.07
C ALA A 121 -30.53 4.01 30.71
N MET A 122 -29.39 4.67 30.42
CA MET A 122 -28.61 4.47 29.20
C MET A 122 -27.67 3.27 29.32
N THR A 123 -27.39 2.61 28.20
CA THR A 123 -26.35 1.58 28.13
C THR A 123 -24.97 2.17 28.41
N TRP A 124 -24.01 1.33 28.78
CA TRP A 124 -22.63 1.76 29.04
C TRP A 124 -22.02 2.57 27.88
N ASP A 125 -22.19 2.12 26.63
CA ASP A 125 -21.72 2.85 25.44
C ASP A 125 -22.42 4.21 25.28
N GLN A 126 -23.72 4.29 25.55
CA GLN A 126 -24.47 5.54 25.46
C GLN A 126 -24.05 6.55 26.52
N GLN A 127 -23.66 6.08 27.71
CA GLN A 127 -23.06 6.90 28.75
C GLN A 127 -21.68 7.42 28.33
N ALA A 128 -20.86 6.58 27.69
CA ALA A 128 -19.56 7.00 27.14
C ALA A 128 -19.71 8.09 26.06
N LEU A 129 -20.81 8.12 25.30
CA LEU A 129 -21.09 9.22 24.36
C LEU A 129 -21.38 10.56 25.04
N VAL A 130 -21.87 10.55 26.29
CA VAL A 130 -22.00 11.77 27.11
C VAL A 130 -20.61 12.30 27.45
N ASP A 131 -19.76 11.42 27.98
CA ASP A 131 -18.35 11.73 28.30
C ASP A 131 -17.61 12.27 27.07
N TYR A 132 -17.81 11.63 25.92
CA TYR A 132 -17.24 12.04 24.64
C TYR A 132 -17.57 13.49 24.31
N GLU A 133 -18.85 13.89 24.35
CA GLU A 133 -19.26 15.26 24.02
C GLU A 133 -18.72 16.31 25.00
N VAL A 134 -18.62 15.97 26.29
CA VAL A 134 -18.01 16.86 27.30
C VAL A 134 -16.51 17.04 27.04
N LEU A 135 -15.77 15.95 26.82
CA LEU A 135 -14.32 15.99 26.58
C LEU A 135 -13.91 16.80 25.35
N LEU A 136 -14.78 16.93 24.35
CA LEU A 136 -14.53 17.80 23.20
C LEU A 136 -14.46 19.28 23.55
N ARG A 137 -14.94 19.69 24.72
CA ARG A 137 -14.88 21.07 25.21
C ARG A 137 -13.74 21.34 26.17
N ALA A 138 -12.97 20.31 26.56
CA ALA A 138 -11.81 20.49 27.42
C ALA A 138 -10.78 21.45 26.80
N SER A 139 -10.02 22.18 27.60
CA SER A 139 -8.92 23.02 27.08
C SER A 139 -7.74 22.17 26.63
N SER A 140 -7.38 21.20 27.46
CA SER A 140 -6.40 20.15 27.16
C SER A 140 -7.01 18.79 27.47
N PHE A 141 -6.55 17.74 26.80
CA PHE A 141 -7.07 16.38 26.94
C PHE A 141 -5.92 15.37 27.00
N GLY A 142 -6.02 14.40 27.89
CA GLY A 142 -5.09 13.28 28.01
C GLY A 142 -5.81 11.94 28.12
N GLY A 143 -5.20 10.91 27.54
CA GLY A 143 -5.64 9.51 27.62
C GLY A 143 -4.57 8.59 27.04
N ILE A 144 -4.78 7.27 27.12
CA ILE A 144 -3.82 6.28 26.59
C ILE A 144 -3.99 6.06 25.08
N GLU A 145 -2.87 5.91 24.37
CA GLU A 145 -2.81 5.70 22.91
C GLU A 145 -3.46 4.40 22.43
N LEU A 146 -3.64 3.40 23.29
CA LEU A 146 -4.30 2.15 22.92
C LEU A 146 -5.84 2.26 22.98
N SER A 147 -6.37 3.34 23.60
CA SER A 147 -7.81 3.57 23.71
C SER A 147 -8.37 4.19 22.42
N SER A 148 -9.20 3.43 21.71
CA SER A 148 -9.95 3.94 20.56
C SER A 148 -10.86 5.12 20.93
N PHE A 149 -11.37 5.16 22.16
CA PHE A 149 -12.14 6.29 22.68
C PHE A 149 -11.28 7.56 22.78
N ALA A 150 -10.08 7.46 23.37
CA ALA A 150 -9.16 8.59 23.50
C ALA A 150 -8.73 9.15 22.14
N TRP A 151 -8.42 8.27 21.18
CA TRP A 151 -8.10 8.67 19.81
C TRP A 151 -9.25 9.41 19.12
N ASN A 152 -10.48 8.92 19.27
CA ASN A 152 -11.65 9.57 18.68
C ASN A 152 -11.89 10.98 19.26
N VAL A 153 -11.62 11.19 20.55
CA VAL A 153 -11.71 12.51 21.19
C VAL A 153 -10.61 13.43 20.65
N ALA A 154 -9.37 12.96 20.64
CA ALA A 154 -8.21 13.73 20.17
C ALA A 154 -8.37 14.18 18.70
N LEU A 155 -8.78 13.26 17.82
CA LEU A 155 -8.97 13.55 16.40
C LEU A 155 -10.08 14.59 16.15
N ARG A 156 -11.21 14.49 16.87
CA ARG A 156 -12.34 15.44 16.72
C ARG A 156 -11.99 16.82 17.29
N ARG A 157 -11.18 16.90 18.36
CA ARG A 157 -10.66 18.16 18.92
C ARG A 157 -9.70 18.86 17.96
N HIS A 158 -8.84 18.11 17.26
CA HIS A 158 -7.92 18.65 16.27
C HIS A 158 -8.65 19.37 15.11
N VAL A 159 -9.82 18.87 14.70
CA VAL A 159 -10.65 19.52 13.67
C VAL A 159 -11.32 20.82 14.17
N GLN A 160 -11.60 20.94 15.49
CA GLN A 160 -12.21 22.14 16.06
C GLN A 160 -11.23 23.30 16.25
N THR A 161 -9.95 23.03 16.52
CA THR A 161 -8.90 24.05 16.68
C THR A 161 -8.43 24.64 15.36
N ALA A 162 -8.49 23.89 14.25
CA ALA A 162 -8.10 24.35 12.90
C ALA A 162 -8.90 25.56 12.36
N ARG A 163 -9.97 26.01 13.05
CA ARG A 163 -10.74 27.22 12.71
C ARG A 163 -10.20 28.53 13.31
N ARG A 164 -9.11 28.49 14.10
CA ARG A 164 -8.31 29.67 14.48
C ARG A 164 -6.84 29.30 14.31
N GLY A 165 -6.18 29.92 13.34
CA GLY A 165 -4.82 29.56 12.93
C GLY A 165 -3.83 29.54 14.09
N ILE A 166 -3.04 28.45 14.14
CA ILE A 166 -1.59 28.33 14.41
C ILE A 166 -1.30 26.82 14.55
N LEU A 167 -0.43 26.30 13.66
CA LEU A 167 0.07 24.91 13.67
C LEU A 167 1.08 24.73 14.82
N PHE A 168 0.94 23.63 15.58
CA PHE A 168 2.08 23.02 16.29
C PHE A 168 1.98 21.49 16.24
N ALA A 169 2.86 20.89 15.46
CA ALA A 169 3.35 19.53 15.66
C ALA A 169 4.86 19.66 15.83
N HIS A 170 5.40 19.24 16.98
CA HIS A 170 6.85 19.09 17.12
C HIS A 170 7.19 17.65 16.77
N THR A 171 7.62 17.48 15.53
CA THR A 171 8.50 16.39 15.10
C THR A 171 9.91 16.78 15.49
N GLU A 172 10.59 15.96 16.28
CA GLU A 172 12.05 15.85 16.22
C GLU A 172 12.50 14.46 16.72
N ASN A 173 13.22 13.79 15.82
CA ASN A 173 13.95 12.52 15.91
C ASN A 173 13.17 11.20 15.87
N LEU A 174 12.91 10.84 14.61
CA LEU A 174 12.60 9.54 14.03
C LEU A 174 13.64 8.45 14.40
N GLY A 175 13.12 7.25 14.69
CA GLY A 175 13.85 5.99 14.68
C GLY A 175 12.90 4.83 14.36
N GLN A 176 13.00 4.33 13.13
CA GLN A 176 12.53 3.04 12.58
C GLN A 176 11.23 2.41 13.10
N ALA A 177 10.22 2.38 12.22
CA ALA A 177 9.40 1.17 11.99
C ALA A 177 9.24 0.90 10.48
N ALA A 178 10.38 0.86 9.78
CA ALA A 178 10.62 -0.10 8.71
C ALA A 178 11.77 -1.00 9.21
N ILE A 179 11.54 -2.30 9.15
CA ILE A 179 12.48 -3.35 9.55
C ILE A 179 13.52 -3.52 8.44
N THR A 180 14.81 -3.50 8.79
CA THR A 180 15.83 -4.34 8.15
C THR A 180 16.85 -4.77 9.21
N ALA A 181 17.19 -6.06 9.18
CA ALA A 181 18.03 -6.76 10.14
C ALA A 181 19.49 -6.85 9.64
N ARG A 182 20.47 -6.71 10.55
CA ARG A 182 21.63 -7.63 10.65
C ARG A 182 22.45 -7.43 11.94
N SER A 183 22.64 -8.58 12.62
CA SER A 183 23.79 -9.06 13.39
C SER A 183 24.50 -8.15 14.41
N GLY A 184 24.46 -8.57 15.69
CA GLY A 184 25.44 -8.16 16.70
C GLY A 184 24.90 -8.13 18.14
N GLU A 185 25.04 -9.26 18.83
CA GLU A 185 25.21 -9.44 20.29
C GLU A 185 24.58 -8.47 21.32
N SER A 186 23.67 -9.06 22.10
CA SER A 186 23.61 -9.06 23.58
C SER A 186 23.13 -7.84 24.40
N SER A 187 22.10 -8.15 25.21
CA SER A 187 21.84 -7.71 26.58
C SER A 187 20.91 -6.49 26.86
N ALA A 188 19.99 -6.76 27.80
CA ALA A 188 19.27 -5.86 28.73
C ALA A 188 17.93 -5.18 28.32
N THR A 189 16.84 -5.82 28.76
CA THR A 189 15.59 -5.28 29.37
C THR A 189 15.27 -3.77 29.27
N ARG A 190 14.11 -3.40 28.68
CA ARG A 190 13.45 -2.08 28.85
C ARG A 190 11.90 -2.14 28.83
N PRO A 191 11.18 -1.26 29.57
CA PRO A 191 9.71 -1.22 29.65
C PRO A 191 9.05 -0.23 28.64
N ASN A 192 7.78 -0.48 28.31
CA ASN A 192 6.94 0.24 27.34
C ASN A 192 6.72 1.74 27.70
N ARG A 193 6.81 2.64 26.70
CA ARG A 193 6.64 4.11 26.82
C ARG A 193 5.27 4.59 26.30
N ILE A 194 4.73 5.63 26.93
CA ILE A 194 3.55 6.41 26.50
C ILE A 194 4.01 7.73 25.86
N ALA A 195 3.36 8.14 24.76
CA ALA A 195 3.69 9.34 23.98
C ALA A 195 3.56 10.66 24.76
N ARG A 196 4.59 11.52 24.65
CA ARG A 196 4.66 12.89 25.19
C ARG A 196 4.33 13.91 24.10
N GLY A 197 3.74 15.04 24.51
CA GLY A 197 3.78 16.27 23.74
C GLY A 197 3.74 17.48 24.67
N ILE A 198 4.83 18.27 24.71
CA ILE A 198 4.94 19.74 24.77
C ILE A 198 6.43 20.16 24.86
N ARG A 199 6.75 21.35 24.31
CA ARG A 199 8.07 21.99 24.12
C ARG A 199 8.68 22.62 25.38
N GLY A 200 10.01 22.71 25.39
CA GLY A 200 10.75 23.74 26.13
C GLY A 200 12.24 23.86 25.76
N GLY A 201 12.61 24.92 25.02
CA GLY A 201 13.82 25.71 25.29
C GLY A 201 15.12 25.45 24.51
N TYR A 202 15.24 25.99 23.30
CA TYR A 202 16.47 26.67 22.84
C TYR A 202 16.09 27.91 22.02
N GLU A 203 16.91 28.95 22.14
CA GLU A 203 16.67 30.32 21.71
C GLU A 203 16.32 30.47 20.23
N CYS A 204 15.27 31.24 19.98
CA CYS A 204 14.92 31.74 18.67
C CYS A 204 15.76 32.99 18.39
N LEU A 205 16.92 32.85 17.76
CA LEU A 205 17.52 33.95 17.03
C LEU A 205 16.81 34.05 15.68
N TYR A 206 15.86 34.98 15.57
CA TYR A 206 15.85 35.98 14.50
C TYR A 206 14.77 37.03 14.85
N ALA A 207 15.26 38.24 15.11
CA ALA A 207 14.47 39.41 15.48
C ALA A 207 13.53 39.85 14.34
N ALA A 208 12.33 40.28 14.73
CA ALA A 208 11.54 41.18 13.91
C ALA A 208 12.15 42.59 13.93
N ASN A 209 12.18 43.22 12.75
CA ASN A 209 12.35 44.65 12.50
C ASN A 209 13.72 45.27 12.85
N VAL A 210 14.61 45.31 11.86
CA VAL A 210 15.50 46.46 11.67
C VAL A 210 14.89 47.32 10.57
N ALA A 211 14.56 48.56 10.91
CA ALA A 211 14.25 49.59 9.94
C ALA A 211 15.48 49.81 9.04
N VAL A 212 15.34 49.59 7.73
CA VAL A 212 16.34 50.03 6.76
C VAL A 212 15.69 50.95 5.74
N ASN A 213 16.30 52.13 5.68
CA ASN A 213 16.10 53.26 4.79
C ASN A 213 15.62 52.90 3.38
N ARG A 214 14.64 53.68 2.90
CA ARG A 214 14.37 53.87 1.48
C ARG A 214 15.58 54.55 0.84
N GLN A 215 16.38 53.81 0.10
CA GLN A 215 17.18 54.34 -1.00
C GLN A 215 17.02 53.44 -2.21
N ALA A 216 16.54 54.04 -3.30
CA ALA A 216 16.27 53.41 -4.58
C ALA A 216 17.58 52.98 -5.25
N ASN A 217 17.63 51.74 -5.71
CA ASN A 217 18.58 51.29 -6.73
C ASN A 217 17.81 50.53 -7.84
N PRO A 218 18.26 50.64 -9.11
CA PRO A 218 17.50 50.24 -10.29
C PRO A 218 17.45 48.70 -10.48
N PRO A 219 16.56 48.19 -11.34
CA PRO A 219 16.22 46.76 -11.38
C PRO A 219 17.33 45.95 -12.04
N VAL A 220 17.83 44.93 -11.34
CA VAL A 220 18.63 43.86 -11.94
C VAL A 220 17.67 42.78 -12.42
N GLN A 221 17.59 42.63 -13.74
CA GLN A 221 16.88 41.54 -14.39
C GLN A 221 17.64 40.23 -14.13
N SER A 222 17.02 39.29 -13.42
CA SER A 222 17.44 37.89 -13.43
C SER A 222 16.27 37.02 -13.88
N ASN A 223 16.32 36.66 -15.17
CA ASN A 223 15.50 35.62 -15.75
C ASN A 223 15.79 34.30 -15.04
N SER A 224 14.83 33.81 -14.25
CA SER A 224 14.76 32.39 -13.88
C SER A 224 13.34 31.90 -14.10
N SER A 225 13.14 31.26 -15.25
CA SER A 225 11.95 30.51 -15.61
C SER A 225 11.91 29.22 -14.77
N VAL A 226 11.20 29.25 -13.65
CA VAL A 226 10.80 28.05 -12.93
C VAL A 226 9.56 27.45 -13.62
N PRO A 227 9.58 26.18 -14.05
CA PRO A 227 8.41 25.52 -14.63
C PRO A 227 7.28 25.45 -13.58
N LYS A 228 6.13 26.02 -13.92
CA LYS A 228 4.88 25.88 -13.15
C LYS A 228 4.19 24.58 -13.57
N ASP A 229 4.59 23.46 -13.01
CA ASP A 229 3.76 22.25 -13.06
C ASP A 229 2.64 22.41 -12.04
N TYR A 230 1.53 22.97 -12.52
CA TYR A 230 0.27 23.08 -11.82
C TYR A 230 -0.25 21.67 -11.52
N ILE A 231 -0.32 21.31 -10.24
CA ILE A 231 -1.13 20.17 -9.79
C ILE A 231 -2.57 20.50 -10.21
N ASP A 232 -3.08 19.81 -11.24
CA ASP A 232 -4.47 19.89 -11.66
C ASP A 232 -5.36 19.27 -10.57
N LEU A 233 -5.67 20.08 -9.56
CA LEU A 233 -6.65 19.81 -8.53
C LEU A 233 -8.03 19.94 -9.18
N GLN A 234 -8.56 18.82 -9.66
CA GLN A 234 -9.99 18.71 -9.94
C GLN A 234 -10.75 19.25 -8.72
N PRO A 235 -11.64 20.24 -8.89
CA PRO A 235 -12.36 20.82 -7.76
C PRO A 235 -13.18 19.71 -7.10
N MET A 236 -13.01 19.56 -5.78
CA MET A 236 -13.86 18.68 -5.00
C MET A 236 -15.33 18.96 -5.34
N PRO A 237 -16.16 17.92 -5.56
CA PRO A 237 -17.57 18.13 -5.87
C PRO A 237 -18.20 19.01 -4.79
N SER A 238 -18.97 20.00 -5.22
CA SER A 238 -19.53 20.98 -4.30
C SER A 238 -20.53 20.29 -3.38
N PHE A 239 -20.69 20.78 -2.15
CA PHE A 239 -21.64 20.21 -1.19
C PHE A 239 -23.08 20.13 -1.74
N GLN A 240 -23.41 20.96 -2.75
CA GLN A 240 -24.70 20.99 -3.43
C GLN A 240 -24.89 19.87 -4.47
N GLN A 241 -23.81 19.23 -4.94
CA GLN A 241 -23.86 18.10 -5.89
C GLN A 241 -23.96 16.74 -5.18
N LEU A 242 -23.77 16.71 -3.86
CA LEU A 242 -23.92 15.50 -3.06
C LEU A 242 -25.40 15.30 -2.72
N SER A 243 -26.07 14.39 -3.43
CA SER A 243 -27.42 13.94 -3.10
C SER A 243 -27.49 13.44 -1.64
N GLU A 244 -28.51 13.86 -0.88
CA GLU A 244 -28.78 13.43 0.51
C GLU A 244 -29.10 11.93 0.64
N GLY A 245 -29.22 11.19 -0.46
CA GLY A 245 -29.42 9.75 -0.44
C GLY A 245 -28.17 9.00 -0.88
N THR A 246 -27.57 8.19 -0.01
CA THR A 246 -26.90 6.96 -0.44
C THR A 246 -26.84 5.95 0.70
N VAL A 247 -27.68 4.92 0.61
CA VAL A 247 -27.37 3.63 1.21
C VAL A 247 -26.23 3.05 0.36
N TYR A 248 -25.03 2.88 0.92
CA TYR A 248 -23.95 2.22 0.21
C TYR A 248 -24.38 0.79 -0.14
N SER A 249 -24.39 0.46 -1.44
CA SER A 249 -24.63 -0.92 -1.86
C SER A 249 -23.51 -1.83 -1.35
N ALA A 250 -23.77 -3.14 -1.29
CA ALA A 250 -22.73 -4.12 -0.94
C ALA A 250 -21.50 -4.01 -1.85
N LYS A 251 -21.70 -3.70 -3.14
CA LYS A 251 -20.62 -3.44 -4.10
C LYS A 251 -19.82 -2.19 -3.72
N HIS A 252 -20.48 -1.07 -3.40
CA HIS A 252 -19.78 0.15 -2.99
C HIS A 252 -18.94 -0.06 -1.73
N ILE A 253 -19.47 -0.80 -0.75
CA ILE A 253 -18.70 -1.15 0.45
C ILE A 253 -17.51 -2.04 0.10
N LEU A 254 -17.66 -3.00 -0.81
CA LEU A 254 -16.56 -3.83 -1.27
C LEU A 254 -15.49 -3.01 -2.00
N ASP A 255 -15.87 -2.12 -2.91
CA ASP A 255 -14.96 -1.22 -3.63
C ASP A 255 -14.14 -0.38 -2.64
N ILE A 256 -14.78 0.22 -1.62
CA ILE A 256 -14.10 1.00 -0.58
C ILE A 256 -13.13 0.13 0.23
N ARG A 257 -13.53 -1.11 0.59
CA ARG A 257 -12.66 -2.05 1.32
C ARG A 257 -11.44 -2.44 0.49
N LEU A 258 -11.61 -2.67 -0.81
CA LEU A 258 -10.51 -2.98 -1.73
C LEU A 258 -9.59 -1.78 -1.96
N MET A 259 -10.14 -0.57 -2.03
CA MET A 259 -9.34 0.65 -2.11
C MET A 259 -8.52 0.88 -0.84
N HIS A 260 -9.12 0.67 0.34
CA HIS A 260 -8.37 0.69 1.60
C HIS A 260 -7.29 -0.39 1.62
N HIS A 261 -7.61 -1.62 1.19
CA HIS A 261 -6.64 -2.71 1.10
C HIS A 261 -5.48 -2.36 0.18
N TYR A 262 -5.75 -1.67 -0.93
CA TYR A 262 -4.73 -1.19 -1.86
C TYR A 262 -3.72 -0.30 -1.15
N CYS A 263 -4.21 0.79 -0.54
CA CYS A 263 -3.36 1.84 0.03
C CYS A 263 -2.54 1.36 1.22
N ILE A 264 -3.07 0.42 2.01
CA ILE A 264 -2.43 -0.01 3.27
C ILE A 264 -1.55 -1.24 3.08
N PHE A 265 -1.97 -2.20 2.24
CA PHE A 265 -1.32 -3.50 2.14
C PHE A 265 -0.73 -3.74 0.74
N THR A 266 -1.54 -3.61 -0.32
CA THR A 266 -1.14 -4.01 -1.67
C THR A 266 -0.02 -3.14 -2.25
N ALA A 267 -0.15 -1.81 -2.17
CA ALA A 267 0.87 -0.90 -2.67
C ALA A 267 2.19 -1.04 -1.90
N LYS A 268 2.11 -1.20 -0.56
CA LYS A 268 3.28 -1.41 0.30
C LYS A 268 4.00 -2.72 0.00
N TYR A 269 3.26 -3.76 -0.40
CA TYR A 269 3.85 -5.04 -0.83
C TYR A 269 4.72 -4.84 -2.08
N PHE A 270 4.16 -4.25 -3.14
CA PHE A 270 4.90 -4.00 -4.38
C PHE A 270 6.04 -2.99 -4.21
N ALA A 271 5.87 -1.97 -3.37
CA ALA A 271 6.88 -0.95 -3.10
C ALA A 271 8.22 -1.51 -2.56
N ARG A 272 8.23 -2.74 -2.02
CA ARG A 272 9.47 -3.39 -1.55
C ARG A 272 10.33 -3.94 -2.68
N THR A 273 9.74 -4.15 -3.86
CA THR A 273 10.37 -4.82 -5.00
C THR A 273 10.88 -3.83 -6.04
N PHE A 274 10.46 -2.55 -5.95
CA PHE A 274 10.76 -1.53 -6.95
C PHE A 274 11.57 -0.36 -6.39
N PRO A 275 12.24 0.42 -7.26
CA PRO A 275 12.92 1.66 -6.87
C PRO A 275 11.98 2.67 -6.20
N GLU A 276 12.53 3.54 -5.35
CA GLU A 276 11.78 4.51 -4.54
C GLU A 276 10.75 5.34 -5.33
N LYS A 277 11.11 5.82 -6.53
CA LYS A 277 10.20 6.58 -7.41
C LYS A 277 8.95 5.77 -7.79
N VAL A 278 9.11 4.50 -8.13
CA VAL A 278 8.00 3.61 -8.49
C VAL A 278 7.15 3.30 -7.26
N SER A 279 7.79 3.15 -6.11
CA SER A 279 7.10 2.95 -4.82
C SER A 279 6.22 4.14 -4.44
N ILE A 280 6.70 5.37 -4.62
CA ILE A 280 5.90 6.59 -4.43
C ILE A 280 4.72 6.62 -5.39
N ALA A 281 4.96 6.34 -6.68
CA ALA A 281 3.90 6.31 -7.67
C ALA A 281 2.79 5.30 -7.34
N LEU A 282 3.16 4.08 -6.91
CA LEU A 282 2.19 3.06 -6.50
C LEU A 282 1.37 3.47 -5.28
N MET A 283 1.97 4.18 -4.32
CA MET A 283 1.33 4.54 -3.06
C MET A 283 0.52 5.86 -3.13
N VAL A 284 0.87 6.78 -4.03
CA VAL A 284 0.32 8.14 -4.07
C VAL A 284 -0.31 8.44 -5.43
N ASP A 285 0.49 8.40 -6.50
CA ASP A 285 0.09 8.91 -7.81
C ASP A 285 -0.97 8.02 -8.48
N ILE A 286 -0.79 6.71 -8.43
CA ILE A 286 -1.70 5.73 -9.03
C ILE A 286 -3.11 5.79 -8.41
N PRO A 287 -3.28 5.80 -7.07
CA PRO A 287 -4.58 6.08 -6.45
C PRO A 287 -5.22 7.39 -6.90
N GLN A 288 -4.45 8.49 -6.93
CA GLN A 288 -4.95 9.81 -7.34
C GLN A 288 -5.42 9.79 -8.79
N LEU A 289 -4.65 9.17 -9.67
CA LEU A 289 -4.98 9.00 -11.08
C LEU A 289 -6.18 8.07 -11.27
N GLY A 290 -6.32 7.03 -10.43
CA GLY A 290 -7.47 6.14 -10.41
C GLY A 290 -8.78 6.89 -10.11
N PHE A 291 -8.76 7.90 -9.22
CA PHE A 291 -9.95 8.73 -8.98
C PHE A 291 -10.34 9.60 -10.19
N LYS A 292 -9.42 9.83 -11.15
CA LYS A 292 -9.68 10.57 -12.39
C LYS A 292 -10.09 9.65 -13.56
N HIS A 293 -9.69 8.38 -13.53
CA HIS A 293 -9.90 7.44 -14.64
C HIS A 293 -10.48 6.11 -14.15
N GLU A 294 -11.74 5.85 -14.50
CA GLU A 294 -12.50 4.66 -14.07
C GLU A 294 -11.77 3.35 -14.38
N PHE A 295 -11.18 3.21 -15.57
CA PHE A 295 -10.47 1.99 -15.96
C PHE A 295 -9.21 1.72 -15.11
N LEU A 296 -8.55 2.77 -14.62
CA LEU A 296 -7.41 2.62 -13.71
C LEU A 296 -7.90 2.25 -12.30
N MET A 297 -9.02 2.83 -11.85
CA MET A 297 -9.66 2.41 -10.60
C MET A 297 -10.04 0.93 -10.66
N ASP A 298 -10.64 0.46 -11.75
CA ASP A 298 -10.99 -0.95 -11.93
C ASP A 298 -9.76 -1.87 -11.82
N ALA A 299 -8.64 -1.48 -12.43
CA ALA A 299 -7.39 -2.20 -12.33
C ALA A 299 -6.86 -2.25 -10.88
N ILE A 300 -6.88 -1.11 -10.16
CA ILE A 300 -6.50 -1.02 -8.75
C ILE A 300 -7.34 -1.95 -7.89
N LEU A 301 -8.66 -1.97 -8.09
CA LEU A 301 -9.58 -2.81 -7.33
C LEU A 301 -9.36 -4.30 -7.61
N LEU A 302 -9.11 -4.70 -8.86
CA LEU A 302 -8.74 -6.07 -9.20
C LEU A 302 -7.42 -6.47 -8.54
N VAL A 303 -6.39 -5.64 -8.64
CA VAL A 303 -5.07 -5.89 -8.03
C VAL A 303 -5.21 -6.09 -6.52
N SER A 304 -6.02 -5.26 -5.85
CA SER A 304 -6.33 -5.43 -4.44
C SER A 304 -7.09 -6.71 -4.12
N MET A 305 -8.07 -7.09 -4.95
CA MET A 305 -8.83 -8.31 -4.73
C MET A 305 -7.96 -9.56 -4.91
N THR A 306 -7.10 -9.59 -5.93
CA THR A 306 -6.15 -10.67 -6.15
C THR A 306 -5.15 -10.77 -5.00
N HIS A 307 -4.59 -9.64 -4.57
CA HIS A 307 -3.68 -9.60 -3.42
C HIS A 307 -4.36 -10.09 -2.13
N LEU A 308 -5.59 -9.64 -1.86
CA LEU A 308 -6.37 -10.09 -0.70
C LEU A 308 -6.64 -11.59 -0.76
N SER A 309 -7.02 -12.11 -1.93
CA SER A 309 -7.30 -13.54 -2.14
C SER A 309 -6.08 -14.43 -1.93
N CYS A 310 -4.89 -13.91 -2.23
CA CYS A 310 -3.64 -14.63 -2.03
C CYS A 310 -3.09 -14.55 -0.60
N THR A 311 -3.37 -13.47 0.11
CA THR A 311 -2.83 -13.21 1.47
C THR A 311 -3.80 -13.58 2.59
N ASN A 312 -5.08 -13.77 2.28
CA ASN A 312 -6.10 -14.21 3.22
C ASN A 312 -7.02 -15.28 2.60
N PRO A 313 -6.58 -16.56 2.60
CA PRO A 313 -7.27 -17.65 1.89
C PRO A 313 -8.66 -18.00 2.44
N VAL A 314 -8.98 -17.64 3.70
CA VAL A 314 -10.29 -17.90 4.32
C VAL A 314 -11.43 -17.11 3.62
N THR A 315 -11.10 -16.03 2.90
CA THR A 315 -12.08 -15.18 2.20
C THR A 315 -12.27 -15.50 0.71
N THR A 316 -11.40 -16.32 0.10
CA THR A 316 -11.26 -16.41 -1.36
C THR A 316 -12.48 -17.02 -2.07
N GLU A 317 -13.18 -17.98 -1.47
CA GLU A 317 -14.36 -18.62 -2.08
C GLU A 317 -15.57 -17.67 -2.23
N THR A 318 -15.57 -16.54 -1.52
CA THR A 318 -16.70 -15.60 -1.48
C THR A 318 -16.49 -14.33 -2.31
N LEU A 319 -15.27 -14.10 -2.81
CA LEU A 319 -14.94 -12.86 -3.51
C LEU A 319 -15.30 -12.94 -5.00
N PRO A 320 -16.00 -11.93 -5.56
CA PRO A 320 -16.45 -11.95 -6.96
C PRO A 320 -15.34 -11.54 -7.94
N ILE A 321 -14.19 -12.22 -7.89
CA ILE A 321 -12.99 -11.85 -8.67
C ILE A 321 -13.23 -11.82 -10.18
N TYR A 322 -14.09 -12.69 -10.70
CA TYR A 322 -14.48 -12.68 -12.11
C TYR A 322 -15.14 -11.37 -12.53
N LEU A 323 -15.97 -10.77 -11.67
CA LEU A 323 -16.64 -9.51 -11.96
C LEU A 323 -15.63 -8.36 -12.08
N TYR A 324 -14.69 -8.29 -11.14
CA TYR A 324 -13.66 -7.24 -11.14
C TYR A 324 -12.66 -7.43 -12.29
N ARG A 325 -12.34 -8.68 -12.64
CA ARG A 325 -11.48 -9.00 -13.77
C ARG A 325 -12.11 -8.57 -15.10
N ASP A 326 -13.35 -8.96 -15.33
CA ASP A 326 -14.11 -8.62 -16.54
C ASP A 326 -14.32 -7.09 -16.63
N GLN A 327 -14.64 -6.43 -15.52
CA GLN A 327 -14.74 -4.98 -15.44
C GLN A 327 -13.43 -4.30 -15.85
N ALA A 328 -12.30 -4.62 -15.20
CA ALA A 328 -11.01 -4.00 -15.46
C ALA A 328 -10.50 -4.23 -16.89
N LEU A 329 -10.63 -5.45 -17.42
CA LEU A 329 -10.20 -5.75 -18.79
C LEU A 329 -11.09 -5.08 -19.83
N ARG A 330 -12.41 -4.95 -19.58
CA ARG A 330 -13.30 -4.24 -20.52
C ARG A 330 -13.07 -2.74 -20.51
N SER A 331 -12.94 -2.12 -19.33
CA SER A 331 -12.73 -0.68 -19.24
C SER A 331 -11.37 -0.27 -19.79
N LEU A 332 -10.31 -1.05 -19.54
CA LEU A 332 -9.00 -0.81 -20.15
C LEU A 332 -9.05 -0.95 -21.68
N ARG A 333 -9.70 -1.98 -22.23
CA ARG A 333 -9.83 -2.14 -23.69
C ARG A 333 -10.50 -0.93 -24.36
N ARG A 334 -11.54 -0.37 -23.74
CA ARG A 334 -12.19 0.86 -24.23
C ARG A 334 -11.25 2.06 -24.16
N ALA A 335 -10.50 2.20 -23.07
CA ALA A 335 -9.54 3.29 -22.90
C ALA A 335 -8.38 3.21 -23.90
N VAL A 336 -7.91 2.01 -24.26
CA VAL A 336 -6.86 1.80 -25.27
C VAL A 336 -7.34 2.16 -26.68
N ALA A 337 -8.63 1.99 -26.97
CA ALA A 337 -9.19 2.36 -28.27
C ALA A 337 -9.26 3.90 -28.48
N ASP A 338 -9.22 4.70 -27.41
CA ASP A 338 -9.34 6.16 -27.44
C ASP A 338 -8.24 6.82 -26.58
N ILE A 339 -6.98 6.54 -26.93
CA ILE A 339 -5.82 7.08 -26.20
C ILE A 339 -5.60 8.55 -26.56
N SER A 340 -5.44 9.37 -25.53
CA SER A 340 -5.03 10.77 -25.63
C SER A 340 -3.83 11.03 -24.71
N SER A 341 -3.21 12.20 -24.86
CA SER A 341 -2.14 12.65 -23.96
C SER A 341 -2.58 12.71 -22.49
N GLN A 342 -3.87 12.95 -22.22
CA GLN A 342 -4.43 13.02 -20.87
C GLN A 342 -4.66 11.63 -20.24
N THR A 343 -4.90 10.60 -21.05
CA THR A 343 -5.19 9.23 -20.58
C THR A 343 -3.98 8.31 -20.60
N LEU A 344 -2.92 8.66 -21.33
CA LEU A 344 -1.75 7.82 -21.57
C LEU A 344 -1.11 7.28 -20.28
N SER A 345 -0.83 8.14 -19.30
CA SER A 345 -0.22 7.73 -18.03
C SER A 345 -1.11 6.76 -17.24
N ALA A 346 -2.43 6.96 -17.30
CA ALA A 346 -3.38 6.07 -16.64
C ALA A 346 -3.47 4.72 -17.35
N VAL A 347 -3.46 4.70 -18.68
CA VAL A 347 -3.45 3.47 -19.49
C VAL A 347 -2.18 2.66 -19.25
N ARG A 348 -1.02 3.33 -19.19
CA ARG A 348 0.26 2.71 -18.80
C ARG A 348 0.18 2.10 -17.40
N GLY A 349 -0.31 2.88 -16.42
CA GLY A 349 -0.48 2.41 -15.03
C GLY A 349 -1.38 1.18 -14.92
N ALA A 350 -2.56 1.22 -15.56
CA ALA A 350 -3.51 0.10 -15.56
C ALA A 350 -2.90 -1.15 -16.22
N SER A 351 -2.25 -1.00 -17.37
CA SER A 351 -1.63 -2.12 -18.10
C SER A 351 -0.53 -2.81 -17.26
N VAL A 352 0.27 -2.02 -16.55
CA VAL A 352 1.31 -2.51 -15.62
C VAL A 352 0.71 -3.30 -14.47
N LEU A 353 -0.30 -2.72 -13.80
CA LEU A 353 -0.96 -3.34 -12.67
C LEU A 353 -1.61 -4.67 -13.06
N LEU A 354 -2.32 -4.71 -14.19
CA LEU A 354 -3.01 -5.92 -14.65
C LEU A 354 -2.03 -7.03 -15.03
N ALA A 355 -0.94 -6.73 -15.74
CA ALA A 355 0.07 -7.73 -16.05
C ALA A 355 0.74 -8.26 -14.77
N THR A 356 0.98 -7.40 -13.78
CA THR A 356 1.62 -7.79 -12.52
C THR A 356 0.83 -8.85 -11.76
N VAL A 357 -0.51 -8.79 -11.82
CA VAL A 357 -1.38 -9.73 -11.10
C VAL A 357 -1.97 -10.83 -11.99
N SER A 358 -1.64 -10.88 -13.28
CA SER A 358 -2.27 -11.79 -14.25
C SER A 358 -2.15 -13.25 -13.84
N LEU A 359 -0.93 -13.72 -13.55
CA LEU A 359 -0.65 -15.12 -13.20
C LEU A 359 -1.44 -15.57 -11.97
N ALA A 360 -1.42 -14.76 -10.91
CA ALA A 360 -2.18 -15.05 -9.69
C ALA A 360 -3.68 -15.00 -9.91
N THR A 361 -4.17 -14.07 -10.74
CA THR A 361 -5.59 -13.95 -11.07
C THR A 361 -6.04 -15.17 -11.87
N ASP A 362 -5.24 -15.64 -12.84
CA ASP A 362 -5.49 -16.87 -13.60
C ASP A 362 -5.56 -18.09 -12.69
N ARG A 363 -4.60 -18.23 -11.77
CA ARG A 363 -4.59 -19.30 -10.77
C ARG A 363 -5.84 -19.28 -9.88
N ILE A 364 -6.16 -18.13 -9.29
CA ILE A 364 -7.33 -18.01 -8.39
C ILE A 364 -8.63 -18.31 -9.15
N THR A 365 -8.73 -17.86 -10.39
CA THR A 365 -9.89 -18.08 -11.26
C THR A 365 -9.84 -19.41 -12.01
N LYS A 366 -8.83 -20.25 -11.78
CA LYS A 366 -8.63 -21.54 -12.46
C LYS A 366 -8.86 -21.43 -13.97
N GLN A 367 -8.27 -20.41 -14.61
CA GLN A 367 -8.39 -20.25 -16.06
C GLN A 367 -7.82 -21.47 -16.76
N SER A 368 -8.49 -21.90 -17.82
CA SER A 368 -8.02 -22.97 -18.70
C SER A 368 -6.86 -22.50 -19.57
N GLY A 369 -5.99 -23.42 -19.96
CA GLY A 369 -4.83 -23.14 -20.80
C GLY A 369 -3.67 -22.48 -20.03
N LEU A 370 -2.70 -21.98 -20.78
CA LEU A 370 -1.44 -21.48 -20.23
C LEU A 370 -1.60 -20.10 -19.59
N TRP A 371 -1.39 -20.01 -18.28
CA TRP A 371 -1.46 -18.73 -17.55
C TRP A 371 -0.36 -17.76 -18.02
N THR A 372 0.78 -18.31 -18.39
CA THR A 372 1.93 -17.54 -18.88
C THR A 372 1.66 -16.93 -20.25
N ALA A 373 0.85 -17.56 -21.12
CA ALA A 373 0.47 -16.98 -22.41
C ALA A 373 -0.40 -15.71 -22.22
N ASN A 374 -1.36 -15.75 -21.28
CA ASN A 374 -2.16 -14.58 -20.93
C ASN A 374 -1.30 -13.46 -20.35
N TRP A 375 -0.37 -13.82 -19.46
CA TRP A 375 0.56 -12.87 -18.87
C TRP A 375 1.46 -12.21 -19.91
N LEU A 376 2.05 -12.99 -20.83
CA LEU A 376 2.86 -12.47 -21.95
C LEU A 376 2.05 -11.54 -22.85
N THR A 377 0.79 -11.87 -23.14
CA THR A 377 -0.11 -11.00 -23.92
C THR A 377 -0.26 -9.62 -23.25
N LEU A 378 -0.50 -9.59 -21.93
CA LEU A 378 -0.61 -8.34 -21.17
C LEU A 378 0.73 -7.60 -21.03
N ALA A 379 1.84 -8.32 -20.94
CA ALA A 379 3.19 -7.76 -20.90
C ALA A 379 3.55 -7.07 -22.22
N LEU A 380 3.25 -7.69 -23.37
CA LEU A 380 3.45 -7.10 -24.69
C LEU A 380 2.62 -5.84 -24.92
N GLY A 381 1.38 -5.81 -24.43
CA GLY A 381 0.52 -4.62 -24.51
C GLY A 381 1.16 -3.36 -23.92
N GLN A 382 2.08 -3.50 -22.95
CA GLN A 382 2.81 -2.37 -22.37
C GLN A 382 3.85 -1.77 -23.31
N ARG A 383 4.41 -2.56 -24.24
CA ARG A 383 5.43 -2.09 -25.21
C ARG A 383 4.85 -1.08 -26.19
N ASN A 384 3.56 -1.20 -26.50
CA ASN A 384 2.86 -0.27 -27.39
C ASN A 384 2.81 1.17 -26.85
N PHE A 385 3.14 1.38 -25.57
CA PHE A 385 3.20 2.70 -24.94
C PHE A 385 4.62 3.22 -24.75
N GLN A 386 5.64 2.57 -25.33
CA GLN A 386 7.01 3.09 -25.32
C GLN A 386 7.11 4.33 -26.22
N THR A 387 7.68 5.41 -25.70
CA THR A 387 8.19 6.51 -26.53
C THR A 387 9.44 6.01 -27.26
N PRO A 388 9.57 6.21 -28.59
CA PRO A 388 10.77 5.79 -29.32
C PRO A 388 11.98 6.52 -28.75
N THR A 389 12.92 5.78 -28.16
CA THR A 389 14.23 6.29 -27.80
C THR A 389 14.98 6.62 -29.08
N SER A 390 15.35 7.91 -29.26
CA SER A 390 16.33 8.29 -30.26
C SER A 390 17.62 7.49 -30.02
N PRO A 391 18.37 7.08 -31.07
CA PRO A 391 19.62 6.36 -30.89
C PRO A 391 20.58 7.21 -30.03
N PRO A 392 21.39 6.58 -29.15
CA PRO A 392 22.24 7.30 -28.23
C PRO A 392 23.29 8.09 -29.03
N GLN A 393 23.03 9.38 -29.23
CA GLN A 393 24.09 10.30 -29.60
C GLN A 393 24.96 10.47 -28.37
N HIS A 394 26.26 10.29 -28.53
CA HIS A 394 27.27 10.50 -27.51
C HIS A 394 27.19 11.95 -26.98
N SER A 395 26.38 12.19 -25.96
CA SER A 395 26.39 13.41 -25.17
C SER A 395 26.24 13.02 -23.71
N THR A 396 27.23 13.42 -22.91
CA THR A 396 27.31 13.33 -21.45
C THR A 396 26.28 14.25 -20.78
N THR A 397 25.00 14.02 -21.04
CA THR A 397 23.90 14.79 -20.46
C THR A 397 22.99 13.86 -19.69
N THR A 398 22.64 14.30 -18.48
CA THR A 398 21.75 13.62 -17.52
C THR A 398 20.51 13.02 -18.19
N PRO A 399 20.08 11.80 -17.80
CA PRO A 399 18.94 11.13 -18.43
C PRO A 399 17.69 11.99 -18.32
N SER A 400 16.90 12.07 -19.41
CA SER A 400 15.64 12.79 -19.40
C SER A 400 14.59 12.04 -18.58
N GLN A 401 13.53 12.75 -18.15
CA GLN A 401 12.47 12.20 -17.30
C GLN A 401 11.69 11.07 -17.98
N ASP A 402 11.65 11.05 -19.32
CA ASP A 402 11.01 10.03 -20.15
C ASP A 402 11.85 8.74 -20.30
N ASP A 403 13.19 8.84 -20.25
CA ASP A 403 14.09 7.68 -20.31
C ASP A 403 13.94 6.75 -19.09
N ILE A 404 13.39 7.28 -18.00
CA ILE A 404 13.14 6.56 -16.73
C ILE A 404 11.83 5.76 -16.77
N GLU A 405 10.94 6.00 -17.72
CA GLU A 405 9.57 5.44 -17.73
C GLU A 405 9.38 4.17 -18.59
N SER A 406 10.39 3.73 -19.34
CA SER A 406 10.27 2.51 -20.14
C SER A 406 10.17 1.23 -19.27
N PRO A 407 9.29 0.26 -19.59
CA PRO A 407 9.25 -1.04 -18.93
C PRO A 407 10.61 -1.76 -18.92
N SER A 408 11.43 -1.57 -19.96
CA SER A 408 12.79 -2.08 -20.05
C SER A 408 13.73 -1.49 -19.00
N ASN A 409 13.49 -0.24 -18.54
CA ASN A 409 14.26 0.37 -17.45
C ASN A 409 13.78 -0.11 -16.06
N ARG A 410 12.58 -0.69 -15.95
CA ARG A 410 12.05 -1.22 -14.67
C ARG A 410 12.78 -2.49 -14.23
N TYR A 411 13.15 -3.34 -15.18
CA TYR A 411 13.90 -4.59 -14.94
C TYR A 411 15.36 -4.49 -15.42
N GLY A 412 15.76 -3.38 -16.05
CA GLY A 412 17.06 -3.22 -16.71
C GLY A 412 17.08 -3.92 -18.07
N SER A 413 17.89 -3.42 -19.01
CA SER A 413 17.90 -3.90 -20.39
C SER A 413 18.32 -5.37 -20.49
N PHE A 414 17.56 -6.20 -21.21
CA PHE A 414 17.99 -7.58 -21.48
C PHE A 414 19.33 -7.65 -22.21
N THR A 415 19.72 -6.60 -22.94
CA THR A 415 20.99 -6.54 -23.69
C THR A 415 22.24 -6.62 -22.80
N ASP A 416 22.12 -6.28 -21.52
CA ASP A 416 23.27 -6.23 -20.59
C ASP A 416 23.81 -7.60 -20.18
N ILE A 417 23.20 -8.70 -20.63
CA ILE A 417 23.70 -10.05 -20.36
C ILE A 417 24.99 -10.30 -21.18
N PRO A 418 26.11 -10.69 -20.56
CA PRO A 418 27.35 -10.90 -21.31
C PRO A 418 27.32 -12.09 -22.26
N GLY A 419 28.10 -11.99 -23.34
CA GLY A 419 28.42 -13.11 -24.24
C GLY A 419 27.35 -13.44 -25.29
N PRO A 420 27.73 -14.13 -26.38
CA PRO A 420 26.78 -14.67 -27.34
C PRO A 420 26.02 -15.85 -26.72
N GLY A 421 24.69 -15.92 -26.94
CA GLY A 421 23.91 -17.09 -26.55
C GLY A 421 24.13 -18.24 -27.53
N THR A 422 24.62 -19.38 -27.06
CA THR A 422 24.56 -20.64 -27.82
C THR A 422 23.23 -21.30 -27.51
N ILE A 423 22.45 -21.68 -28.53
CA ILE A 423 21.16 -22.32 -28.31
C ILE A 423 21.37 -23.66 -27.59
N VAL A 424 20.60 -23.87 -26.52
CA VAL A 424 20.56 -25.15 -25.81
C VAL A 424 20.35 -26.31 -26.78
N ALA A 425 21.16 -27.36 -26.66
CA ALA A 425 21.22 -28.45 -27.63
C ALA A 425 19.86 -29.13 -27.89
N ASP A 426 18.99 -29.24 -26.87
CA ASP A 426 17.66 -29.82 -27.02
C ASP A 426 16.72 -28.93 -27.83
N ILE A 427 16.72 -27.61 -27.57
CA ILE A 427 15.97 -26.62 -28.36
C ILE A 427 16.50 -26.59 -29.79
N GLN A 428 17.83 -26.65 -29.98
CA GLN A 428 18.43 -26.70 -31.31
C GLN A 428 17.99 -27.96 -32.07
N ARG A 429 17.99 -29.14 -31.43
CA ARG A 429 17.48 -30.38 -32.03
C ARG A 429 16.00 -30.27 -32.39
N ALA A 430 15.19 -29.63 -31.57
CA ALA A 430 13.78 -29.40 -31.87
C ALA A 430 13.59 -28.51 -33.11
N LEU A 431 14.31 -27.38 -33.18
CA LEU A 431 14.26 -26.43 -34.30
C LEU A 431 14.62 -27.07 -35.65
N TYR A 432 15.56 -28.01 -35.67
CA TYR A 432 16.01 -28.69 -36.89
C TYR A 432 15.48 -30.12 -37.06
N SER A 433 14.46 -30.51 -36.27
CA SER A 433 13.88 -31.86 -36.36
C SER A 433 13.16 -32.10 -37.70
N LYS A 434 13.23 -33.34 -38.19
CA LYS A 434 12.51 -33.75 -39.41
C LYS A 434 11.00 -33.76 -39.13
N GLY A 435 10.24 -32.93 -39.84
CA GLY A 435 8.80 -32.73 -39.62
C GLY A 435 8.44 -31.35 -39.06
N ASN A 436 9.42 -30.45 -38.91
CA ASN A 436 9.15 -29.06 -38.60
C ASN A 436 8.65 -28.28 -39.82
N ASP A 437 7.35 -27.95 -39.83
CA ASP A 437 6.70 -27.13 -40.87
C ASP A 437 6.50 -25.66 -40.43
N CYS A 438 7.19 -25.20 -39.39
CA CYS A 438 7.01 -23.85 -38.87
C CYS A 438 7.59 -22.80 -39.82
N ALA A 439 6.73 -21.95 -40.38
CA ALA A 439 7.14 -20.83 -41.24
C ALA A 439 7.89 -19.71 -40.47
N HIS A 440 7.81 -19.70 -39.15
CA HIS A 440 8.28 -18.62 -38.26
C HIS A 440 9.60 -18.95 -37.56
N LEU A 441 10.44 -19.77 -38.18
CA LEU A 441 11.68 -20.29 -37.60
C LEU A 441 12.67 -19.21 -37.16
N GLU A 442 12.81 -18.12 -37.92
CA GLU A 442 13.74 -17.04 -37.59
C GLU A 442 13.39 -16.33 -36.27
N SER A 443 12.09 -16.08 -36.06
CA SER A 443 11.55 -15.46 -34.84
C SER A 443 11.79 -16.37 -33.62
N LEU A 444 11.45 -17.65 -33.74
CA LEU A 444 11.69 -18.65 -32.69
C LEU A 444 13.18 -18.84 -32.40
N HIS A 445 14.03 -18.76 -33.42
CA HIS A 445 15.49 -18.85 -33.27
C HIS A 445 16.04 -17.71 -32.42
N LYS A 446 15.54 -16.48 -32.63
CA LYS A 446 15.90 -15.32 -31.81
C LYS A 446 15.47 -15.50 -30.36
N ASP A 447 14.22 -15.88 -30.11
CA ASP A 447 13.71 -16.08 -28.75
C ASP A 447 14.48 -17.20 -28.01
N ALA A 448 14.77 -18.31 -28.71
CA ALA A 448 15.57 -19.41 -28.21
C ALA A 448 17.02 -19.01 -27.89
N THR A 449 17.64 -18.20 -28.74
CA THR A 449 19.02 -17.70 -28.54
C THR A 449 19.10 -16.85 -27.28
N GLU A 450 18.17 -15.90 -27.12
CA GLU A 450 18.13 -15.01 -25.97
C GLU A 450 17.77 -15.75 -24.67
N LEU A 451 16.88 -16.75 -24.74
CA LEU A 451 16.61 -17.64 -23.60
C LEU A 451 17.85 -18.45 -23.22
N SER A 452 18.59 -18.96 -24.20
CA SER A 452 19.80 -19.75 -23.93
C SER A 452 20.92 -18.89 -23.35
N ARG A 453 21.01 -17.62 -23.76
CA ARG A 453 21.89 -16.63 -23.13
C ARG A 453 21.54 -16.42 -21.65
N LEU A 454 20.26 -16.44 -21.30
CA LEU A 454 19.81 -16.36 -19.90
C LEU A 454 20.10 -17.65 -19.11
N ILE A 455 20.07 -18.82 -19.75
CA ILE A 455 20.44 -20.10 -19.12
C ILE A 455 21.94 -20.13 -18.82
N ALA A 456 22.81 -19.73 -19.75
CA ALA A 456 24.27 -19.69 -19.56
C ALA A 456 24.71 -18.85 -18.34
N VAL A 457 23.96 -17.79 -18.06
CA VAL A 457 24.16 -16.92 -16.89
C VAL A 457 23.95 -17.63 -15.55
N LEU A 458 23.26 -18.76 -15.52
CA LEU A 458 23.05 -19.53 -14.31
C LEU A 458 24.36 -20.08 -13.74
N GLU A 459 25.37 -20.38 -14.56
CA GLU A 459 26.68 -20.85 -14.09
C GLU A 459 27.51 -19.75 -13.42
N HIS A 460 27.17 -18.49 -13.64
CA HIS A 460 27.90 -17.34 -13.12
C HIS A 460 27.36 -16.88 -11.76
N PRO A 461 28.22 -16.38 -10.85
CA PRO A 461 27.85 -16.01 -9.49
C PRO A 461 27.16 -14.63 -9.40
N TYR A 462 26.16 -14.38 -10.25
CA TYR A 462 25.34 -13.15 -10.19
C TYR A 462 24.37 -13.18 -9.01
N GLU A 463 24.11 -12.00 -8.44
CA GLU A 463 23.10 -11.81 -7.40
C GLU A 463 21.70 -12.26 -7.86
N GLU A 464 20.93 -12.88 -6.96
CA GLU A 464 19.56 -13.35 -7.24
C GLU A 464 18.65 -12.22 -7.72
N SER A 465 18.78 -11.01 -7.12
CA SER A 465 17.98 -9.84 -7.50
C SER A 465 18.25 -9.38 -8.94
N TRP A 466 19.47 -9.59 -9.45
CA TRP A 466 19.83 -9.29 -10.82
C TRP A 466 19.30 -10.37 -11.76
N LEU A 467 19.38 -11.65 -11.38
CA LEU A 467 18.86 -12.76 -12.18
C LEU A 467 17.32 -12.68 -12.33
N GLU A 468 16.61 -12.42 -11.23
CA GLU A 468 15.16 -12.17 -11.22
C GLU A 468 14.77 -11.13 -12.26
N LYS A 469 15.49 -10.00 -12.27
CA LYS A 469 15.27 -8.89 -13.19
C LYS A 469 15.46 -9.33 -14.64
N LYS A 470 16.52 -10.11 -14.95
CA LYS A 470 16.76 -10.60 -16.32
C LYS A 470 15.73 -11.64 -16.78
N ILE A 471 15.27 -12.51 -15.89
CA ILE A 471 14.17 -13.46 -16.18
C ILE A 471 12.89 -12.71 -16.54
N LYS A 472 12.55 -11.66 -15.81
CA LYS A 472 11.40 -10.80 -16.15
C LYS A 472 11.66 -10.06 -17.46
N ALA A 473 12.84 -9.48 -17.64
CA ALA A 473 13.19 -8.72 -18.84
C ALA A 473 13.10 -9.56 -20.13
N TRP A 474 13.35 -10.88 -20.09
CA TRP A 474 13.11 -11.73 -21.28
C TRP A 474 11.68 -11.62 -21.80
N ALA A 475 10.68 -11.71 -20.92
CA ALA A 475 9.27 -11.54 -21.29
C ALA A 475 8.96 -10.12 -21.79
N PHE A 476 9.62 -9.09 -21.24
CA PHE A 476 9.32 -7.68 -21.51
C PHE A 476 10.14 -7.03 -22.64
N ASP A 477 11.31 -7.55 -22.98
CA ASP A 477 12.23 -6.95 -23.97
C ASP A 477 12.44 -7.86 -25.19
N VAL A 478 12.41 -9.18 -25.01
CA VAL A 478 12.77 -10.15 -26.05
C VAL A 478 11.54 -10.67 -26.80
N VAL A 479 10.61 -11.29 -26.07
CA VAL A 479 9.47 -12.04 -26.64
C VAL A 479 8.73 -11.24 -27.70
N SER A 480 8.52 -11.76 -28.89
CA SER A 480 7.77 -11.06 -29.95
C SER A 480 6.25 -11.30 -29.85
N PRO A 481 5.41 -10.43 -30.45
CA PRO A 481 3.97 -10.72 -30.61
C PRO A 481 3.71 -12.03 -31.36
N GLU A 482 4.55 -12.32 -32.35
CA GLU A 482 4.49 -13.54 -33.14
C GLU A 482 4.75 -14.79 -32.27
N PHE A 483 5.75 -14.76 -31.39
CA PHE A 483 6.00 -15.84 -30.43
C PHE A 483 4.77 -16.13 -29.56
N VAL A 484 4.12 -15.08 -29.04
CA VAL A 484 2.93 -15.24 -28.19
C VAL A 484 1.77 -15.86 -28.98
N GLU A 485 1.57 -15.48 -30.24
CA GLU A 485 0.57 -16.12 -31.09
C GLU A 485 0.89 -17.59 -31.37
N LEU A 486 2.17 -17.94 -31.59
CA LEU A 486 2.59 -19.33 -31.76
C LEU A 486 2.33 -20.15 -30.48
N VAL A 487 2.61 -19.60 -29.29
CA VAL A 487 2.27 -20.23 -28.01
C VAL A 487 0.76 -20.43 -27.88
N ARG A 488 -0.07 -19.43 -28.23
CA ARG A 488 -1.53 -19.52 -28.18
C ARG A 488 -2.10 -20.54 -29.17
N GLN A 489 -1.43 -20.74 -30.29
CA GLN A 489 -1.75 -21.76 -31.30
C GLN A 489 -1.22 -23.15 -30.94
N ALA A 490 -0.63 -23.33 -29.75
CA ALA A 490 -0.02 -24.56 -29.29
C ALA A 490 1.06 -25.10 -30.27
N GLN A 491 1.80 -24.21 -30.94
CA GLN A 491 2.89 -24.61 -31.81
C GLN A 491 4.00 -25.29 -31.01
N PRO A 492 4.39 -26.54 -31.35
CA PRO A 492 5.26 -27.35 -30.51
C PRO A 492 6.58 -26.66 -30.13
N LEU A 493 7.23 -26.00 -31.09
CA LEU A 493 8.51 -25.31 -30.85
C LEU A 493 8.38 -24.13 -29.89
N ALA A 494 7.31 -23.35 -30.01
CA ALA A 494 7.06 -22.24 -29.10
C ALA A 494 6.77 -22.73 -27.68
N LEU A 495 6.03 -23.85 -27.55
CA LEU A 495 5.77 -24.48 -26.25
C LEU A 495 7.03 -25.06 -25.61
N ILE A 496 7.94 -25.64 -26.39
CA ILE A 496 9.24 -26.13 -25.89
C ILE A 496 10.07 -24.96 -25.35
N ILE A 497 10.22 -23.88 -26.12
CA ILE A 497 10.94 -22.68 -25.67
C ILE A 497 10.30 -22.11 -24.39
N LEU A 498 8.96 -22.05 -24.33
CA LEU A 498 8.24 -21.59 -23.14
C LEU A 498 8.48 -22.51 -21.93
N ALA A 499 8.50 -23.83 -22.11
CA ALA A 499 8.78 -24.78 -21.03
C ALA A 499 10.17 -24.56 -20.43
N TYR A 500 11.19 -24.34 -21.27
CA TYR A 500 12.54 -23.99 -20.81
C TYR A 500 12.57 -22.65 -20.06
N TYR A 501 11.78 -21.66 -20.48
CA TYR A 501 11.63 -20.42 -19.73
C TYR A 501 10.94 -20.63 -18.37
N LEU A 502 9.91 -21.46 -18.31
CA LEU A 502 9.20 -21.80 -17.07
C LEU A 502 10.10 -22.53 -16.06
N ALA A 503 11.09 -23.30 -16.53
CA ALA A 503 12.09 -23.91 -15.64
C ALA A 503 12.88 -22.86 -14.83
N LEU A 504 13.01 -21.63 -15.35
CA LEU A 504 13.70 -20.52 -14.68
C LEU A 504 12.83 -19.83 -13.62
N PHE A 505 11.51 -20.08 -13.56
CA PHE A 505 10.62 -19.38 -12.63
C PHE A 505 10.96 -19.66 -11.16
N LYS A 506 11.69 -20.72 -10.86
CA LYS A 506 12.15 -21.01 -9.51
C LYS A 506 13.16 -19.99 -8.95
N PHE A 507 13.78 -19.20 -9.83
CA PHE A 507 14.65 -18.08 -9.46
C PHE A 507 13.89 -16.75 -9.34
N LEU A 508 12.57 -16.75 -9.54
CA LEU A 508 11.72 -15.63 -9.19
C LEU A 508 11.39 -15.68 -7.69
N PRO A 509 11.08 -14.55 -7.05
CA PRO A 509 10.76 -14.51 -5.63
C PRO A 509 9.62 -15.44 -5.27
N ASP A 510 9.78 -16.17 -4.16
CA ASP A 510 8.72 -17.00 -3.57
C ASP A 510 7.58 -16.11 -3.06
N THR A 511 6.70 -15.79 -3.99
CA THR A 511 5.63 -14.81 -3.85
C THR A 511 4.37 -15.40 -4.46
N TRP A 512 3.23 -14.94 -3.96
CA TRP A 512 1.94 -15.36 -4.47
C TRP A 512 1.77 -15.08 -5.97
N THR A 513 2.57 -14.20 -6.58
CA THR A 513 2.52 -13.92 -8.02
C THR A 513 2.86 -15.15 -8.87
N TYR A 514 3.95 -15.86 -8.52
CA TYR A 514 4.52 -16.94 -9.35
C TYR A 514 4.19 -18.35 -8.82
N GLN A 515 3.60 -18.44 -7.63
CA GLN A 515 3.29 -19.70 -6.96
C GLN A 515 2.52 -20.67 -7.88
N GLY A 516 3.10 -21.85 -8.11
CA GLY A 516 2.50 -22.96 -8.86
C GLY A 516 2.40 -22.76 -10.38
N VAL A 517 2.86 -21.63 -10.92
CA VAL A 517 2.72 -21.31 -12.36
C VAL A 517 3.53 -22.27 -13.22
N ALA A 518 4.81 -22.45 -12.90
CA ALA A 518 5.71 -23.29 -13.71
C ALA A 518 5.24 -24.75 -13.78
N THR A 519 4.83 -25.32 -12.64
CA THR A 519 4.29 -26.68 -12.58
C THR A 519 3.00 -26.81 -13.39
N HIS A 520 2.05 -25.90 -13.19
CA HIS A 520 0.77 -25.90 -13.91
C HIS A 520 0.98 -25.83 -15.43
N ASP A 521 1.71 -24.81 -15.91
CA ASP A 521 1.85 -24.58 -17.35
C ASP A 521 2.73 -25.63 -18.03
N ILE A 522 3.76 -26.19 -17.37
CA ILE A 522 4.53 -27.32 -17.92
C ILE A 522 3.67 -28.58 -18.06
N ASP A 523 2.80 -28.87 -17.08
CA ASP A 523 1.89 -30.00 -17.18
C ASP A 523 0.82 -29.77 -18.27
N GLU A 524 0.29 -28.55 -18.40
CA GLU A 524 -0.63 -28.20 -19.48
C GLU A 524 0.03 -28.32 -20.87
N ILE A 525 1.29 -27.88 -21.01
CA ILE A 525 2.08 -28.08 -22.24
C ILE A 525 2.24 -29.57 -22.53
N TYR A 526 2.65 -30.37 -21.54
CA TYR A 526 2.83 -31.81 -21.69
C TYR A 526 1.56 -32.51 -22.17
N ASN A 527 0.40 -32.09 -21.66
CA ASN A 527 -0.90 -32.67 -22.03
C ASN A 527 -1.41 -32.21 -23.41
N THR A 528 -0.91 -31.08 -23.92
CA THR A 528 -1.40 -30.46 -25.16
C THR A 528 -0.50 -30.77 -26.36
N ILE A 529 0.80 -30.92 -26.15
CA ILE A 529 1.78 -31.10 -27.23
C ILE A 529 1.65 -32.48 -27.89
N ASP A 530 1.88 -32.54 -29.20
CA ASP A 530 1.87 -33.82 -29.91
C ASP A 530 2.91 -34.80 -29.33
N PRO A 531 2.58 -36.11 -29.20
CA PRO A 531 3.47 -37.12 -28.63
C PRO A 531 4.89 -37.15 -29.22
N ALA A 532 5.08 -36.78 -30.48
CA ALA A 532 6.40 -36.73 -31.12
C ALA A 532 7.35 -35.71 -30.46
N TRP A 533 6.81 -34.71 -29.77
CA TRP A 533 7.57 -33.62 -29.15
C TRP A 533 7.68 -33.73 -27.62
N VAL A 534 6.98 -34.68 -26.99
CA VAL A 534 6.96 -34.87 -25.53
C VAL A 534 8.37 -35.08 -24.96
N GLY A 535 9.26 -35.71 -25.74
CA GLY A 535 10.66 -35.92 -25.33
C GLY A 535 11.38 -34.63 -24.93
N TYR A 536 11.09 -33.51 -25.61
CA TYR A 536 11.70 -32.19 -25.37
C TYR A 536 11.15 -31.47 -24.11
N ILE A 537 10.05 -31.94 -23.52
CA ILE A 537 9.45 -31.36 -22.31
C ILE A 537 9.98 -32.02 -21.03
N SER A 538 10.57 -33.22 -21.15
CA SER A 538 11.09 -33.99 -20.02
C SER A 538 12.12 -33.21 -19.20
N VAL A 539 13.03 -32.48 -19.86
CA VAL A 539 14.09 -31.70 -19.23
C VAL A 539 13.54 -30.53 -18.42
N PRO A 540 12.74 -29.60 -18.97
CA PRO A 540 12.06 -28.57 -18.19
C PRO A 540 11.28 -29.10 -16.99
N LYS A 541 10.64 -30.27 -17.13
CA LYS A 541 9.87 -30.89 -16.04
C LYS A 541 10.77 -31.40 -14.91
N MET A 542 11.89 -32.04 -15.24
CA MET A 542 12.89 -32.48 -14.25
C MET A 542 13.58 -31.30 -13.57
N ALA A 543 13.88 -30.25 -14.34
CA ALA A 543 14.49 -29.01 -13.87
C ALA A 543 13.73 -28.36 -12.69
N LEU A 544 12.40 -28.51 -12.64
CA LEU A 544 11.59 -28.01 -11.50
C LEU A 544 12.03 -28.63 -10.16
N GLN A 545 12.54 -29.86 -10.15
CA GLN A 545 12.95 -30.60 -8.96
C GLN A 545 14.39 -30.28 -8.50
N ILE A 546 15.19 -29.58 -9.32
CA ILE A 546 16.62 -29.33 -9.05
C ILE A 546 16.81 -27.96 -8.42
N ASN A 547 17.23 -27.92 -7.17
CA ASN A 547 17.40 -26.66 -6.44
C ASN A 547 18.80 -26.03 -6.58
N ASP A 548 19.80 -26.84 -6.93
CA ASP A 548 21.15 -26.34 -7.14
C ASP A 548 21.26 -25.62 -8.49
N ARG A 549 21.72 -24.37 -8.46
CA ARG A 549 21.76 -23.48 -9.63
C ARG A 549 22.73 -23.97 -10.70
N SER A 550 23.89 -24.48 -10.30
CA SER A 550 24.90 -24.99 -11.23
C SER A 550 24.48 -26.33 -11.83
N ALA A 551 23.91 -27.24 -11.03
CA ALA A 551 23.35 -28.49 -11.51
C ALA A 551 22.16 -28.27 -12.45
N LEU A 552 21.35 -27.24 -12.22
CA LEU A 552 20.28 -26.86 -13.12
C LEU A 552 20.83 -26.34 -14.45
N ALA A 553 21.82 -25.44 -14.42
CA ALA A 553 22.46 -24.93 -15.63
C ALA A 553 23.01 -26.07 -16.48
N GLN A 554 23.77 -26.98 -15.85
CA GLN A 554 24.28 -28.19 -16.49
C GLN A 554 23.15 -29.05 -17.05
N MET A 555 22.04 -29.27 -16.33
CA MET A 555 20.92 -30.06 -16.89
C MET A 555 20.25 -29.38 -18.08
N LEU A 556 20.11 -28.05 -18.05
CA LEU A 556 19.47 -27.30 -19.13
C LEU A 556 20.40 -27.19 -20.34
N GLU A 557 21.72 -27.18 -20.17
CA GLU A 557 22.71 -27.12 -21.25
C GLU A 557 23.10 -28.50 -21.79
N ASP A 558 23.41 -29.44 -20.89
CA ASP A 558 23.87 -30.79 -21.19
C ASP A 558 22.73 -31.81 -21.16
N LEU A 559 22.19 -32.07 -22.35
CA LEU A 559 21.90 -33.45 -22.74
C LEU A 559 22.67 -33.81 -24.01
N ASN A 560 23.97 -34.01 -23.83
CA ASN A 560 24.71 -35.00 -24.62
C ASN A 560 24.22 -36.39 -24.22
N GLU A 561 23.23 -36.92 -24.95
CA GLU A 561 22.89 -38.35 -25.15
C GLU A 561 22.66 -39.31 -23.95
N HIS A 562 22.95 -38.95 -22.69
CA HIS A 562 23.16 -39.98 -21.65
C HIS A 562 21.91 -40.37 -20.82
N PHE A 563 20.87 -39.53 -20.73
CA PHE A 563 19.70 -39.82 -19.85
C PHE A 563 18.47 -40.39 -20.55
N GLN A 564 18.39 -40.39 -21.89
CA GLN A 564 17.27 -41.05 -22.61
C GLN A 564 17.31 -42.58 -22.55
N LYS A 565 18.40 -43.20 -22.06
CA LYS A 565 18.50 -44.67 -21.90
C LYS A 565 17.91 -45.22 -20.60
N HIS A 566 17.43 -44.38 -19.67
CA HIS A 566 16.92 -44.85 -18.36
C HIS A 566 15.43 -44.53 -18.12
N CYS A 567 14.70 -44.09 -19.13
CA CYS A 567 13.24 -43.90 -19.08
C CYS A 567 12.56 -44.53 -20.30
N ASN A 568 12.80 -45.82 -20.53
CA ASN A 568 11.96 -46.68 -21.38
C ASN A 568 11.28 -47.74 -20.51
#